data_AF-A0A5R8LSI9-F1
#
_entry.id   AF-A0A5R8LSI9-F1
#
_cell.length_a   1.000
_cell.length_b   1.000
_cell.length_c   1.000
_cell.angle_alpha   90.00
_cell.angle_beta   90.00
_cell.angle_gamma   90.00
#
_symmetry.space_group_name_H-M   'P 1'
#
loop_
_entity.id
_entity.type
_entity.pdbx_description
1 polymer ?
#
loop_
_entity_poly.entity_id
_entity_poly.type
_entity_poly.pdbx_seq_one_letter_code
_entity_poly.pdbx_strand_id
1 'polypeptide(L)'
;MNNRDQESKYFRAKERVENIKKFYTSALSYVIFIGFLAGLNYWLNEWNYPWFLWAAFGWGIGLVFQGVKAFGFNPILGKNWEERKINELMQEEEEQTKWK
;
A
#
# COMPACT_ATOMS: atom_id res chain seq x y z
N MET A 1 -32.95 -5.88 3.19
CA MET A 1 -31.53 -5.48 3.05
C MET A 1 -30.69 -6.64 3.57
N ASN A 2 -29.94 -7.29 2.69
CA ASN A 2 -29.37 -8.62 2.91
C ASN A 2 -28.06 -8.53 3.70
N ASN A 3 -27.82 -9.45 4.63
CA ASN A 3 -26.64 -9.42 5.52
C ASN A 3 -25.32 -9.53 4.73
N ARG A 4 -25.36 -10.17 3.56
CA ARG A 4 -24.22 -10.33 2.64
C ARG A 4 -23.68 -9.01 2.08
N ASP A 5 -24.56 -8.04 1.83
CA ASP A 5 -24.16 -6.70 1.35
C ASP A 5 -23.43 -5.89 2.44
N GLN A 6 -23.74 -6.16 3.70
CA GLN A 6 -23.07 -5.55 4.85
C GLN A 6 -21.67 -6.15 5.04
N GLU A 7 -21.54 -7.48 4.97
CA GLU A 7 -20.24 -8.16 5.07
C GLU A 7 -19.27 -7.75 3.96
N SER A 8 -19.72 -7.67 2.70
CA SER A 8 -18.83 -7.29 1.59
C SER A 8 -18.32 -5.84 1.72
N LYS A 9 -19.18 -4.92 2.15
CA LYS A 9 -18.80 -3.53 2.46
C LYS A 9 -17.80 -3.47 3.61
N TYR A 10 -18.00 -4.29 4.63
CA TYR A 10 -17.11 -4.36 5.79
C TYR A 10 -15.72 -4.91 5.41
N PHE A 11 -15.68 -5.94 4.57
CA PHE A 11 -14.44 -6.54 4.08
C PHE A 11 -13.64 -5.54 3.23
N ARG A 12 -14.28 -4.85 2.27
CA ARG A 12 -13.63 -3.81 1.45
C ARG A 12 -13.09 -2.65 2.30
N ALA A 13 -13.83 -2.26 3.35
CA ALA A 13 -13.36 -1.23 4.28
C ALA A 13 -12.14 -1.70 5.09
N LYS A 14 -12.17 -2.95 5.58
CA LYS A 14 -11.07 -3.56 6.34
C LYS A 14 -9.80 -3.68 5.51
N GLU A 15 -9.90 -4.14 4.27
CA GLU A 15 -8.76 -4.29 3.36
C GLU A 15 -8.08 -2.95 3.05
N ARG A 16 -8.88 -1.89 2.83
CA ARG A 16 -8.35 -0.52 2.69
C ARG A 16 -7.57 -0.08 3.91
N VAL A 17 -8.11 -0.29 5.11
CA VAL A 17 -7.44 0.08 6.36
C VAL A 17 -6.13 -0.70 6.54
N GLU A 18 -6.13 -1.99 6.22
CA GLU A 18 -4.93 -2.83 6.31
C GLU A 18 -3.82 -2.38 5.36
N ASN A 19 -4.17 -2.06 4.11
CA ASN A 19 -3.24 -1.53 3.13
C ASN A 19 -2.65 -0.17 3.54
N ILE A 20 -3.50 0.73 4.03
CA ILE A 20 -3.07 2.02 4.58
C ILE A 20 -2.12 1.81 5.76
N LYS A 21 -2.47 0.93 6.71
CA LYS A 21 -1.64 0.64 7.88
C LYS A 21 -0.27 0.09 7.47
N LYS A 22 -0.23 -0.81 6.48
CA LYS A 22 1.02 -1.37 5.95
C LYS A 22 1.90 -0.28 5.34
N PHE A 23 1.33 0.65 4.58
CA PHE A 23 2.06 1.81 4.06
C PHE A 23 2.60 2.71 5.17
N TYR A 24 1.79 3.08 6.16
CA TYR A 24 2.24 3.91 7.27
C TYR A 24 3.40 3.26 8.04
N THR A 25 3.36 1.95 8.29
CA THR A 25 4.46 1.23 8.94
C THR A 25 5.75 1.30 8.12
N SER A 26 5.68 1.13 6.80
CA SER A 26 6.84 1.25 5.91
C SER A 26 7.34 2.70 5.81
N ALA A 27 6.44 3.69 5.72
CA ALA A 27 6.76 5.12 5.69
C ALA A 27 7.42 5.59 6.98
N LEU A 28 6.91 5.15 8.14
CA LEU A 28 7.50 5.48 9.43
C LEU A 28 8.91 4.88 9.55
N SER A 29 9.07 3.61 9.17
CA SER A 29 10.39 2.96 9.14
C SER A 29 11.37 3.72 8.24
N TYR A 30 10.93 4.17 7.06
CA TYR A 30 11.74 4.98 6.15
C TYR A 30 12.18 6.30 6.78
N VAL A 31 11.26 7.05 7.39
CA VAL A 31 11.58 8.34 8.04
C VAL A 31 12.61 8.15 9.16
N ILE A 32 12.43 7.11 9.99
CA ILE A 32 13.37 6.80 11.07
C ILE A 32 14.76 6.46 10.51
N PHE A 33 14.83 5.58 9.50
CA PHE A 33 16.10 5.18 8.90
C PHE A 33 16.80 6.35 8.20
N ILE A 34 16.10 7.12 7.37
CA ILE A 34 16.68 8.28 6.68
C ILE A 34 17.11 9.36 7.67
N GLY A 35 16.31 9.61 8.71
CA GLY A 35 16.70 10.53 9.79
C GLY A 35 17.96 10.05 10.52
N PHE A 36 18.06 8.76 10.83
CA PHE A 36 19.25 8.15 11.43
C PHE A 36 20.48 8.27 10.53
N LEU A 37 20.35 7.95 9.23
CA LEU A 37 21.43 8.09 8.25
C LEU A 37 21.85 9.56 8.06
N ALA A 38 20.90 10.50 8.06
CA ALA A 38 21.18 11.92 7.97
C ALA A 38 21.98 12.41 9.18
N GLY A 39 21.59 11.98 10.39
CA GLY A 39 22.33 12.25 11.63
C GLY A 39 23.74 11.66 11.63
N LEU A 40 23.89 10.41 11.17
CA LEU A 40 25.20 9.77 11.01
C LEU A 40 26.08 10.50 10.00
N ASN A 41 25.52 10.91 8.87
CA ASN A 41 26.25 11.64 7.85
C ASN A 41 26.71 13.02 8.36
N TYR A 42 25.88 13.70 9.15
CA TYR A 42 26.26 14.95 9.80
C TYR A 42 27.44 14.74 10.77
N TRP A 43 27.41 13.66 11.57
CA TRP A 43 28.47 13.36 12.52
C TRP A 43 29.79 12.92 11.86
N LEU A 44 29.72 12.15 10.77
CA LEU A 44 30.90 11.54 10.15
C LEU A 44 31.63 12.46 9.17
N ASN A 45 30.91 13.29 8.40
CA ASN A 45 31.47 13.92 7.20
C ASN A 45 31.19 15.42 7.05
N GLU A 46 30.58 16.09 8.05
CA GLU A 46 30.25 17.53 7.99
C GLU A 46 29.69 17.99 6.63
N TRP A 47 28.80 17.19 6.02
CA TRP A 47 28.19 17.45 4.70
C TRP A 47 29.05 17.28 3.43
N ASN A 48 30.33 16.92 3.50
CA ASN A 48 31.17 16.80 2.30
C ASN A 48 30.69 15.73 1.29
N TYR A 49 30.03 14.67 1.75
CA TYR A 49 29.49 13.64 0.86
C TYR A 49 28.16 13.06 1.38
N PRO A 50 27.00 13.60 0.95
CA PRO A 50 25.68 13.17 1.42
C PRO A 50 25.24 11.85 0.78
N TRP A 51 25.94 10.77 1.09
CA TRP A 51 25.67 9.43 0.56
C TRP A 51 24.27 8.92 0.95
N PHE A 52 23.71 9.40 2.06
CA PHE A 52 22.35 9.06 2.48
C PHE A 52 21.29 9.44 1.42
N LEU A 53 21.57 10.40 0.53
CA LEU A 53 20.65 10.77 -0.56
C LEU A 53 20.45 9.61 -1.51
N TRP A 54 21.50 8.84 -1.83
CA TRP A 54 21.39 7.65 -2.68
C TRP A 54 20.54 6.56 -2.02
N ALA A 55 20.72 6.35 -0.71
CA ALA A 55 19.88 5.44 0.07
C ALA A 55 18.42 5.93 0.13
N ALA A 56 18.22 7.23 0.37
CA ALA A 56 16.91 7.87 0.39
C ALA A 56 16.19 7.78 -0.95
N PHE A 57 16.91 7.91 -2.06
CA PHE A 57 16.35 7.83 -3.40
C PHE A 57 15.90 6.41 -3.74
N GLY A 58 16.78 5.41 -3.52
CA GLY A 58 16.46 4.01 -3.80
C GLY A 58 15.29 3.49 -2.97
N TRP A 59 15.28 3.77 -1.67
CA TRP A 59 14.17 3.40 -0.80
C TRP A 59 12.92 4.25 -1.01
N GLY A 60 13.09 5.53 -1.35
CA GLY A 60 11.99 6.46 -1.61
C GLY A 60 11.12 6.00 -2.77
N ILE A 61 11.73 5.47 -3.84
CA ILE A 61 11.01 4.88 -4.98
C ILE A 61 10.14 3.69 -4.54
N GLY A 62 10.70 2.77 -3.74
CA GLY A 62 9.94 1.65 -3.17
C GLY A 62 8.77 2.10 -2.31
N LEU A 63 8.95 3.18 -1.54
CA LEU A 63 7.90 3.78 -0.73
C LEU A 63 6.77 4.39 -1.56
N VAL A 64 7.12 5.06 -2.66
CA VAL A 64 6.14 5.62 -3.60
C VAL A 64 5.30 4.50 -4.20
N PHE A 65 5.91 3.39 -4.64
CA PHE A 65 5.17 2.23 -5.12
C PHE A 65 4.24 1.63 -4.05
N GLN A 66 4.68 1.55 -2.79
CA GLN A 66 3.82 1.12 -1.69
C GLN A 66 2.67 2.08 -1.42
N GLY A 67 2.90 3.39 -1.51
CA GLY A 67 1.88 4.43 -1.32
C GLY A 67 0.83 4.38 -2.43
N VAL A 68 1.27 4.30 -3.68
CA VAL A 68 0.42 4.11 -4.86
C VAL A 68 -0.50 2.90 -4.66
N LYS A 69 0.06 1.77 -4.22
CA LYS A 69 -0.72 0.56 -3.90
C LYS A 69 -1.69 0.76 -2.72
N ALA A 70 -1.25 1.41 -1.64
CA ALA A 70 -2.04 1.55 -0.42
C ALA A 70 -3.21 2.53 -0.54
N PHE A 71 -3.08 3.58 -1.36
CA PHE A 71 -4.16 4.51 -1.66
C PHE A 71 -5.14 3.97 -2.72
N GLY A 72 -4.94 2.74 -3.22
CA GLY A 72 -5.78 2.15 -4.26
C GLY A 72 -5.68 2.88 -5.59
N PHE A 73 -4.61 3.65 -5.77
CA PHE A 73 -4.30 4.31 -7.03
C PHE A 73 -3.43 3.33 -7.80
N ASN A 74 -4.02 2.33 -8.47
CA ASN A 74 -3.27 1.56 -9.44
C ASN A 74 -3.17 2.40 -10.73
N PRO A 75 -2.02 3.03 -11.07
CA PRO A 75 -1.88 3.79 -12.32
C PRO A 75 -2.07 2.91 -13.57
N ILE A 76 -1.99 1.59 -13.41
CA ILE A 76 -2.07 0.61 -14.51
C ILE A 76 -3.48 -0.03 -14.61
N LEU A 77 -4.16 -0.26 -13.49
CA LEU A 77 -5.48 -0.90 -13.44
C LEU A 77 -6.41 -0.06 -12.58
N GLY A 78 -7.09 0.90 -13.21
CA GLY A 78 -7.97 1.84 -12.51
C GLY A 78 -9.05 1.14 -11.68
N LYS A 79 -9.61 1.85 -10.70
CA LYS A 79 -10.64 1.41 -9.75
C LYS A 79 -11.82 0.63 -10.38
N ASN A 80 -12.16 0.93 -11.64
CA ASN A 80 -13.18 0.21 -12.41
C ASN A 80 -12.83 -1.27 -12.69
N TRP A 81 -11.55 -1.61 -12.83
CA TRP A 81 -11.12 -3.00 -13.05
C TRP A 81 -11.24 -3.81 -11.76
N GLU A 82 -10.82 -3.26 -10.61
CA GLU A 82 -11.01 -3.89 -9.30
C GLU A 82 -12.48 -4.18 -9.03
N GLU A 83 -13.34 -3.18 -9.26
CA GLU A 83 -14.77 -3.31 -9.01
C GLU A 83 -15.42 -4.34 -9.93
N ARG A 84 -14.99 -4.43 -11.19
CA ARG A 84 -15.39 -5.50 -12.10
C ARG A 84 -14.93 -6.88 -11.64
N LYS A 85 -13.66 -7.03 -11.24
CA LYS A 85 -13.09 -8.34 -10.92
C LYS A 85 -13.66 -8.90 -9.63
N ILE A 86 -13.94 -8.05 -8.64
CA ILE A 86 -14.67 -8.42 -7.42
C ILE A 86 -16.07 -8.91 -7.76
N ASN A 87 -16.77 -8.23 -8.68
CA ASN A 87 -18.12 -8.64 -9.08
C ASN A 87 -18.12 -9.98 -9.84
N GLU A 88 -17.12 -10.20 -10.71
CA GLU A 88 -16.91 -11.48 -11.39
C GLU A 88 -16.68 -12.64 -10.41
N LEU A 89 -15.77 -12.45 -9.43
CA LEU A 89 -15.47 -13.47 -8.42
C LEU A 89 -16.70 -13.78 -7.55
N MET A 90 -17.47 -12.75 -7.17
CA MET A 90 -18.73 -12.95 -6.45
C MET A 90 -19.76 -13.74 -7.26
N GLN A 91 -19.89 -13.47 -8.57
CA GLN A 91 -20.78 -14.24 -9.43
C GLN A 91 -20.33 -15.69 -9.61
N GLU A 92 -19.02 -15.94 -9.77
CA GLU A 92 -18.49 -17.31 -9.84
C GLU A 92 -18.74 -18.11 -8.56
N GLU A 93 -18.63 -17.49 -7.39
CA GLU A 93 -18.96 -18.14 -6.11
C GLU A 93 -20.45 -18.44 -5.96
N GLU A 94 -21.34 -17.52 -6.35
CA GLU A 94 -22.80 -17.73 -6.35
C GLU A 94 -23.23 -18.83 -7.32
N GLU A 95 -22.63 -18.88 -8.52
CA GLU A 95 -22.91 -19.95 -9.47
C GLU A 95 -22.42 -21.30 -8.94
N GLN A 96 -21.20 -21.39 -8.40
CA GLN A 96 -20.69 -22.64 -7.84
C GLN A 96 -21.48 -23.15 -6.63
N THR A 97 -22.05 -22.27 -5.81
CA THR A 97 -22.90 -22.68 -4.68
C THR A 97 -24.31 -23.08 -5.10
N LYS A 98 -24.77 -22.68 -6.29
CA LYS A 98 -26.10 -23.06 -6.83
C LYS A 98 -26.11 -24.46 -7.47
N TRP A 99 -24.94 -24.96 -7.89
CA TRP A 99 -24.79 -26.28 -8.50
C TRP A 99 -24.36 -27.39 -7.52
N LYS A 100 -24.13 -27.06 -6.25
CA LYS A 100 -23.94 -28.02 -5.14
C LYS A 100 -25.22 -28.19 -4.35
#